data_AF-A0A6A5JWW8-F1
#
_entry.id   AF-A0A6A5JWW8-F1
#
_cell.length_a   1.000
_cell.length_b   1.000
_cell.length_c   1.000
_cell.angle_alpha   90.00
_cell.angle_beta   90.00
_cell.angle_gamma   90.00
#
_symmetry.space_group_name_H-M   'P 1'
#
loop_
_entity.id
_entity.type
_entity.pdbx_description
1 polymer ?
#
loop_
_entity_poly.entity_id
_entity_poly.type
_entity_poly.pdbx_seq_one_letter_code
_entity_poly.pdbx_strand_id
1 'polypeptide(L)'
;MVHKYAKNKLRRPGDKEERRRELAQITRQTRVFEAFARLTKGRNPQQFMYGHYRNLVGDHIKVVPGGDGLTYEEVPFEKQVLPPGTLWLPMMPRGEVGKPFVWQCEPGFDAEFEWVGELYVGFNNLGAVYNPATYTTCKATQLKQVILRQDEQNFVYYEPVEGGYDDAREHFLEEVELGLWQCYQFPAGCHPCWQPGEEQ
;
A
#
# COMPACT_ATOMS: atom_id res chain seq x y z
N MET A 1 -41.11 13.72 -51.13
CA MET A 1 -41.34 14.53 -49.91
C MET A 1 -41.07 13.66 -48.69
N VAL A 2 -40.12 14.09 -47.83
CA VAL A 2 -40.17 14.02 -46.34
C VAL A 2 -40.27 12.61 -45.69
N HIS A 3 -39.45 12.12 -44.75
CA HIS A 3 -38.37 12.65 -43.92
C HIS A 3 -37.41 11.50 -43.54
N LYS A 4 -36.10 11.80 -43.53
CA LYS A 4 -35.08 11.13 -42.73
C LYS A 4 -35.46 11.18 -41.25
N TYR A 5 -35.46 10.05 -40.54
CA TYR A 5 -35.01 9.97 -39.15
C TYR A 5 -34.41 8.59 -38.88
N ALA A 6 -33.09 8.48 -39.06
CA ALA A 6 -32.34 7.45 -38.37
C ALA A 6 -32.59 7.67 -36.87
N LYS A 7 -33.17 6.67 -36.19
CA LYS A 7 -33.28 6.66 -34.73
C LYS A 7 -31.85 6.69 -34.18
N ASN A 8 -31.35 7.88 -33.90
CA ASN A 8 -30.26 8.06 -32.96
C ASN A 8 -30.77 7.48 -31.64
N LYS A 9 -30.41 6.23 -31.34
CA LYS A 9 -30.50 5.69 -30.00
C LYS A 9 -29.71 6.65 -29.13
N LEU A 10 -30.41 7.45 -28.34
CA LEU A 10 -29.84 8.20 -27.22
C LEU A 10 -29.03 7.18 -26.40
N ARG A 11 -27.70 7.20 -26.54
CA ARG A 11 -26.77 6.50 -25.66
C ARG A 11 -27.12 6.93 -24.24
N ARG A 12 -27.54 5.99 -23.40
CA ARG A 12 -27.87 6.32 -22.01
C ARG A 12 -26.56 6.75 -21.34
N PRO A 13 -26.54 7.81 -20.51
CA PRO A 13 -25.34 8.23 -19.78
C PRO A 13 -24.68 7.08 -18.98
N GLY A 14 -25.47 6.11 -18.50
CA GLY A 14 -25.00 4.89 -17.86
C GLY A 14 -24.08 4.03 -18.74
N ASP A 15 -24.35 3.92 -20.04
CA ASP A 15 -23.57 3.07 -20.96
C ASP A 15 -22.13 3.56 -21.17
N LYS A 16 -21.85 4.84 -20.90
CA LYS A 16 -20.50 5.41 -21.06
C LYS A 16 -19.68 5.24 -19.80
N GLU A 17 -20.29 5.43 -18.64
CA GLU A 17 -19.60 5.28 -17.35
C GLU A 17 -19.40 3.80 -17.00
N GLU A 18 -20.39 2.95 -17.28
CA GLU A 18 -20.28 1.49 -17.15
C GLU A 18 -19.18 0.95 -18.07
N ARG A 19 -19.14 1.36 -19.35
CA ARG A 19 -18.02 1.00 -20.25
C ARG A 19 -16.66 1.51 -19.77
N ARG A 20 -16.60 2.70 -19.15
CA ARG A 20 -15.33 3.21 -18.59
C ARG A 20 -14.88 2.36 -17.41
N ARG A 21 -15.80 1.95 -16.54
CA ARG A 21 -15.53 1.05 -15.41
C ARG A 21 -15.09 -0.33 -15.89
N GLU A 22 -15.79 -0.92 -16.85
CA GLU A 22 -15.41 -2.20 -17.47
C GLU A 22 -14.03 -2.11 -18.14
N LEU A 23 -13.76 -1.06 -18.92
CA LEU A 23 -12.46 -0.84 -19.54
C LEU A 23 -11.35 -0.66 -18.50
N ALA A 24 -11.61 0.07 -17.42
CA ALA A 24 -10.65 0.25 -16.33
C ALA A 24 -10.36 -1.08 -15.62
N GLN A 25 -11.40 -1.89 -15.37
CA GLN A 25 -11.26 -3.21 -14.77
C GLN A 25 -10.46 -4.16 -15.68
N ILE A 26 -10.78 -4.23 -16.96
CA ILE A 26 -10.04 -5.04 -17.95
C ILE A 26 -8.58 -4.58 -18.01
N THR A 27 -8.33 -3.27 -18.10
CA THR A 27 -6.98 -2.71 -18.14
C THR A 27 -6.19 -3.09 -16.90
N ARG A 28 -6.82 -3.00 -15.72
CA ARG A 28 -6.20 -3.41 -14.44
C ARG A 28 -5.87 -4.90 -14.43
N GLN A 29 -6.82 -5.75 -14.84
CA GLN A 29 -6.61 -7.20 -14.90
C GLN A 29 -5.49 -7.58 -15.89
N THR A 30 -5.43 -6.94 -17.06
CA THR A 30 -4.35 -7.15 -18.03
C THR A 30 -3.00 -6.75 -17.44
N ARG A 31 -2.90 -5.58 -16.78
CA ARG A 31 -1.65 -5.13 -16.14
C ARG A 31 -1.19 -6.11 -15.05
N VAL A 32 -2.10 -6.56 -14.19
CA VAL A 32 -1.80 -7.54 -13.12
C VAL A 32 -1.36 -8.88 -13.72
N PHE A 33 -2.05 -9.37 -14.75
CA PHE A 33 -1.68 -10.60 -15.44
C PHE A 33 -0.29 -10.51 -16.08
N GLU A 34 -0.01 -9.41 -16.79
CA GLU A 34 1.29 -9.19 -17.42
C GLU A 34 2.43 -9.09 -16.39
N ALA A 35 2.20 -8.38 -15.28
CA ALA A 35 3.13 -8.29 -14.18
C ALA A 35 3.38 -9.66 -13.53
N PHE A 36 2.32 -10.44 -13.30
CA PHE A 36 2.43 -11.81 -12.82
C PHE A 36 3.25 -12.69 -13.79
N ALA A 37 2.98 -12.61 -15.09
CA ALA A 37 3.70 -13.37 -16.11
C ALA A 37 5.19 -13.00 -16.14
N ARG A 38 5.54 -11.72 -15.98
CA ARG A 38 6.94 -11.27 -15.86
C ARG A 38 7.59 -11.76 -14.58
N LEU A 39 6.90 -11.63 -13.44
CA LEU A 39 7.38 -12.04 -12.12
C LEU A 39 7.71 -13.54 -12.06
N THR A 40 6.91 -14.37 -12.72
CA THR A 40 7.02 -15.84 -12.70
C THR A 40 7.82 -16.44 -13.86
N LYS A 41 8.17 -15.63 -14.88
CA LYS A 41 8.85 -16.10 -16.08
C LYS A 41 10.14 -16.86 -15.78
N GLY A 42 10.22 -18.11 -16.23
CA GLY A 42 11.42 -18.95 -16.11
C GLY A 42 11.74 -19.40 -14.68
N ARG A 43 10.86 -19.15 -13.71
CA ARG A 43 11.03 -19.61 -12.33
C ARG A 43 10.39 -20.97 -12.13
N ASN A 44 11.03 -21.79 -11.31
CA ASN A 44 10.50 -23.09 -10.91
C ASN A 44 9.33 -22.88 -9.91
N PRO A 45 8.10 -23.34 -10.20
CA PRO A 45 6.96 -23.21 -9.29
C PRO A 45 7.21 -23.81 -7.89
N GLN A 46 7.98 -24.90 -7.79
CA GLN A 46 8.27 -25.54 -6.50
C GLN A 46 9.26 -24.73 -5.63
N GLN A 47 9.99 -23.79 -6.21
CA GLN A 47 10.95 -22.93 -5.51
C GLN A 47 10.49 -21.47 -5.42
N PHE A 48 9.29 -21.17 -5.92
CA PHE A 48 8.75 -19.82 -5.90
C PHE A 48 8.11 -19.53 -4.54
N MET A 49 8.37 -18.34 -3.99
CA MET A 49 7.78 -17.95 -2.71
C MET A 49 6.32 -17.55 -2.91
N TYR A 50 5.40 -18.26 -2.25
CA TYR A 50 3.99 -17.86 -2.28
C TYR A 50 3.74 -16.66 -1.36
N GLY A 51 2.70 -15.89 -1.65
CA GLY A 51 2.27 -14.77 -0.80
C GLY A 51 2.16 -13.45 -1.54
N HIS A 52 2.36 -12.36 -0.81
CA HIS A 52 2.08 -11.02 -1.26
C HIS A 52 3.28 -10.39 -1.97
N TYR A 53 3.01 -9.73 -3.09
CA TYR A 53 4.00 -9.02 -3.89
C TYR A 53 3.51 -7.61 -4.15
N ARG A 54 4.36 -6.61 -3.88
CA ARG A 54 4.01 -5.19 -4.06
C ARG A 54 5.09 -4.42 -4.79
N ASN A 55 4.69 -3.31 -5.41
CA ASN A 55 5.58 -2.38 -6.10
C ASN A 55 5.54 -0.98 -5.48
N LEU A 56 6.43 -0.10 -5.94
CA LEU A 56 6.57 1.28 -5.44
C LEU A 56 5.30 2.13 -5.63
N VAL A 57 4.50 1.82 -6.65
CA VAL A 57 3.29 2.57 -6.99
C VAL A 57 2.04 2.03 -6.29
N GLY A 58 2.19 0.99 -5.47
CA GLY A 58 1.13 0.45 -4.62
C GLY A 58 0.35 -0.73 -5.22
N ASP A 59 0.67 -1.21 -6.42
CA ASP A 59 0.05 -2.40 -6.98
C ASP A 59 0.34 -3.63 -6.11
N HIS A 60 -0.59 -4.60 -6.14
CA HIS A 60 -0.57 -5.77 -5.27
C HIS A 60 -0.96 -7.02 -6.05
N ILE A 61 -0.07 -8.01 -6.03
CA ILE A 61 -0.29 -9.35 -6.56
C ILE A 61 -0.15 -10.34 -5.41
N LYS A 62 -1.09 -11.26 -5.26
CA LYS A 62 -0.92 -12.40 -4.34
C LYS A 62 -0.70 -13.66 -5.16
N VAL A 63 0.51 -14.24 -5.09
CA VAL A 63 0.84 -15.48 -5.78
C VAL A 63 0.49 -16.68 -4.92
N VAL A 64 -0.24 -17.63 -5.50
CA VAL A 64 -0.72 -18.84 -4.81
C VAL A 64 -0.45 -20.08 -5.69
N PRO A 65 -0.33 -21.28 -5.10
CA PRO A 65 -0.22 -22.50 -5.88
C PRO A 65 -1.50 -22.73 -6.70
N GLY A 66 -1.35 -23.16 -7.95
CA GLY A 66 -2.49 -23.51 -8.81
C GLY A 66 -2.18 -24.77 -9.61
N GLY A 67 -2.91 -25.86 -9.36
CA GLY A 67 -2.81 -27.12 -10.12
C GLY A 67 -1.36 -27.56 -10.40
N ASP A 68 -0.90 -27.29 -11.62
CA ASP A 68 0.42 -27.68 -12.13
C ASP A 68 1.46 -26.53 -12.16
N GLY A 69 1.19 -25.40 -11.47
CA GLY A 69 2.07 -24.24 -11.48
C GLY A 69 1.67 -23.14 -10.50
N LEU A 70 1.91 -21.90 -10.92
CA LEU A 70 1.63 -20.69 -10.16
C LEU A 70 0.38 -20.02 -10.72
N THR A 71 -0.45 -19.46 -9.86
CA THR A 71 -1.51 -18.53 -10.24
C THR A 71 -1.47 -17.31 -9.33
N TYR A 72 -2.27 -16.30 -9.64
CA TYR A 72 -2.47 -15.16 -8.76
C TYR A 72 -3.92 -15.06 -8.30
N GLU A 73 -4.08 -14.52 -7.10
CA GLU A 73 -5.36 -14.14 -6.50
C GLU A 73 -5.44 -12.61 -6.52
N GLU A 74 -6.59 -12.08 -6.94
CA GLU A 74 -6.85 -10.64 -6.84
C GLU A 74 -6.98 -10.25 -5.36
N VAL A 75 -6.20 -9.26 -4.93
CA VAL A 75 -6.31 -8.71 -3.58
C VAL A 75 -7.29 -7.54 -3.60
N PRO A 76 -8.46 -7.65 -2.97
CA PRO A 76 -9.42 -6.56 -2.91
C PRO A 76 -8.84 -5.40 -2.09
N PHE A 77 -9.22 -4.16 -2.42
CA PHE A 77 -8.61 -2.94 -1.88
C PHE A 77 -8.58 -2.93 -0.35
N GLU A 78 -9.66 -3.40 0.28
CA GLU A 78 -9.82 -3.49 1.73
C GLU A 78 -8.78 -4.40 2.39
N LYS A 79 -8.26 -5.39 1.65
CA LYS A 79 -7.17 -6.28 2.11
C LYS A 79 -5.78 -5.77 1.72
N GLN A 80 -5.69 -4.76 0.86
CA GLN A 80 -4.43 -4.08 0.57
C GLN A 80 -4.09 -3.03 1.63
N VAL A 81 -5.14 -2.43 2.22
CA VAL A 81 -5.06 -1.51 3.35
C VAL A 81 -4.82 -2.32 4.62
N LEU A 82 -3.71 -2.04 5.29
CA LEU A 82 -3.37 -2.70 6.54
C LEU A 82 -4.04 -2.01 7.73
N PRO A 83 -4.20 -2.73 8.86
CA PRO A 83 -4.57 -2.11 10.12
C PRO A 83 -3.60 -0.96 10.49
N PRO A 84 -4.07 0.07 11.20
CA PRO A 84 -3.19 1.13 11.71
C PRO A 84 -2.01 0.55 12.48
N GLY A 85 -0.80 1.05 12.20
CA GLY A 85 0.41 0.59 12.86
C GLY A 85 1.09 -0.59 12.17
N THR A 86 0.61 -1.03 11.01
CA THR A 86 1.20 -2.15 10.25
C THR A 86 1.71 -1.67 8.89
N LEU A 87 2.87 -2.18 8.48
CA LEU A 87 3.47 -1.90 7.19
C LEU A 87 3.63 -3.19 6.37
N TRP A 88 3.49 -3.07 5.05
CA TRP A 88 4.11 -4.03 4.15
C TRP A 88 5.60 -3.78 4.16
N LEU A 89 6.42 -4.83 4.25
CA LEU A 89 7.89 -4.76 4.20
C LEU A 89 8.43 -5.90 3.32
N PRO A 90 9.51 -5.68 2.54
CA PRO A 90 10.14 -6.75 1.77
C PRO A 90 10.56 -7.89 2.69
N MET A 91 10.16 -9.12 2.38
CA MET A 91 10.48 -10.30 3.22
C MET A 91 11.98 -10.55 3.35
N MET A 92 12.76 -10.07 2.38
CA MET A 92 14.22 -10.05 2.42
C MET A 92 14.66 -8.61 2.70
N PRO A 93 15.11 -8.30 3.92
CA PRO A 93 15.60 -6.96 4.25
C PRO A 93 16.82 -6.59 3.41
N ARG A 94 16.81 -5.37 2.90
CA ARG A 94 17.92 -4.77 2.14
C ARG A 94 18.21 -3.39 2.71
N GLY A 95 19.49 -3.07 2.83
CA GLY A 95 19.99 -1.80 3.34
C GLY A 95 21.13 -1.96 4.32
N GLU A 96 21.50 -0.85 4.96
CA GLU A 96 22.59 -0.80 5.93
C GLU A 96 22.08 -1.05 7.36
N VAL A 97 22.72 -1.99 8.06
CA VAL A 97 22.41 -2.31 9.46
C VAL A 97 22.57 -1.06 10.34
N GLY A 98 21.58 -0.80 11.19
CA GLY A 98 21.52 0.37 12.06
C GLY A 98 20.95 1.61 11.39
N LYS A 99 20.63 1.58 10.09
CA LYS A 99 19.94 2.68 9.40
C LYS A 99 18.43 2.46 9.33
N PRO A 100 17.65 3.54 9.24
CA PRO A 100 16.24 3.46 8.87
C PRO A 100 16.05 2.76 7.53
N PHE A 101 15.06 1.89 7.47
CA PHE A 101 14.59 1.33 6.23
C PHE A 101 13.85 2.40 5.42
N VAL A 102 14.27 2.61 4.18
CA VAL A 102 13.62 3.56 3.26
C VAL A 102 13.33 2.85 1.95
N TRP A 103 12.04 2.66 1.68
CA TRP A 103 11.54 1.88 0.54
C TRP A 103 12.11 2.32 -0.82
N GLN A 104 12.41 3.61 -0.99
CA GLN A 104 12.80 4.22 -2.27
C GLN A 104 14.30 4.39 -2.48
N CYS A 105 15.10 4.20 -1.43
CA CYS A 105 16.54 4.50 -1.48
C CYS A 105 17.42 3.27 -1.68
N GLU A 106 16.81 2.07 -1.78
CA GLU A 106 17.55 0.82 -1.87
C GLU A 106 17.96 0.49 -3.32
N PRO A 107 19.27 0.42 -3.64
CA PRO A 107 19.74 0.03 -4.96
C PRO A 107 19.33 -1.42 -5.26
N GLY A 108 18.73 -1.65 -6.45
CA GLY A 108 18.20 -2.95 -6.85
C GLY A 108 16.69 -3.13 -6.64
N PHE A 109 15.97 -2.08 -6.27
CA PHE A 109 14.50 -1.99 -6.33
C PHE A 109 13.95 -1.81 -7.77
N ASP A 110 14.73 -2.19 -8.79
CA ASP A 110 14.28 -2.30 -10.19
C ASP A 110 13.34 -3.52 -10.40
N ALA A 111 13.09 -4.31 -9.35
CA ALA A 111 12.09 -5.35 -9.39
C ALA A 111 10.70 -4.71 -9.47
N GLU A 112 10.02 -4.97 -10.59
CA GLU A 112 8.64 -4.52 -10.82
C GLU A 112 7.71 -4.90 -9.66
N PHE A 113 8.00 -5.99 -8.95
CA PHE A 113 7.31 -6.46 -7.74
C PHE A 113 8.30 -7.13 -6.79
N GLU A 114 8.19 -6.83 -5.50
CA GLU A 114 8.98 -7.42 -4.41
C GLU A 114 8.09 -8.30 -3.53
N TRP A 115 8.62 -9.42 -3.03
CA TRP A 115 7.91 -10.28 -2.08
C TRP A 115 7.85 -9.60 -0.71
N VAL A 116 6.66 -9.41 -0.17
CA VAL A 116 6.42 -8.62 1.04
C VAL A 116 5.62 -9.38 2.10
N GLY A 117 5.85 -9.01 3.35
CA GLY A 117 5.09 -9.46 4.51
C GLY A 117 4.57 -8.29 5.31
N GLU A 118 3.60 -8.57 6.17
CA GLU A 118 3.04 -7.60 7.10
C GLU A 118 3.89 -7.56 8.37
N LEU A 119 4.27 -6.36 8.81
CA LEU A 119 4.90 -6.15 10.11
C LEU A 119 4.12 -5.11 10.90
N TYR A 120 3.68 -5.49 12.10
CA TYR A 120 3.15 -4.52 13.06
C TYR A 120 4.31 -3.74 13.68
N VAL A 121 4.38 -2.45 13.35
CA VAL A 121 5.39 -1.51 13.84
C VAL A 121 4.86 -0.66 14.99
N GLY A 122 3.54 -0.48 15.08
CA GLY A 122 2.89 0.35 16.09
C GLY A 122 3.24 1.84 15.98
N PHE A 123 2.95 2.58 17.04
CA PHE A 123 3.12 4.03 17.08
C PHE A 123 3.94 4.49 18.29
N ASN A 124 4.71 5.55 18.09
CA ASN A 124 5.21 6.42 19.15
C ASN A 124 4.05 7.31 19.63
N ASN A 125 3.89 7.43 20.95
CA ASN A 125 2.95 8.37 21.54
C ASN A 125 3.65 9.74 21.67
N LEU A 126 3.11 10.75 21.00
CA LEU A 126 3.64 12.12 21.00
C LEU A 126 2.96 12.99 22.07
N GLY A 127 1.98 12.45 22.80
CA GLY A 127 1.22 13.17 23.81
C GLY A 127 -0.09 13.74 23.27
N ALA A 128 -0.67 14.66 24.02
CA ALA A 128 -1.93 15.31 23.66
C ALA A 128 -1.66 16.64 22.95
N VAL A 129 -2.39 16.87 21.84
CA VAL A 129 -2.34 18.12 21.08
C VAL A 129 -3.74 18.66 20.92
N TYR A 130 -3.87 19.98 21.01
CA TYR A 130 -5.12 20.66 20.79
C TYR A 130 -5.35 20.88 19.29
N ASN A 131 -6.47 20.39 18.76
CA ASN A 131 -6.89 20.63 17.39
C ASN A 131 -7.78 21.89 17.33
N PRO A 132 -7.28 23.02 16.80
CA PRO A 132 -8.07 24.25 16.74
C PRO A 132 -9.23 24.20 15.74
N ALA A 133 -9.22 23.26 14.78
CA ALA A 133 -10.28 23.14 13.78
C ALA A 133 -11.53 22.47 14.35
N THR A 134 -11.36 21.48 15.22
CA THR A 134 -12.47 20.74 15.85
C THR A 134 -12.69 21.13 17.31
N TYR A 135 -11.83 21.99 17.88
CA TYR A 135 -11.84 22.42 19.29
C TYR A 135 -11.70 21.23 20.28
N THR A 136 -11.07 20.14 19.85
CA THR A 136 -10.87 18.93 20.65
C THR A 136 -9.40 18.72 21.02
N THR A 137 -9.17 17.96 22.10
CA THR A 137 -7.84 17.45 22.43
C THR A 137 -7.67 16.09 21.77
N CYS A 138 -6.71 16.00 20.85
CA CYS A 138 -6.36 14.76 20.17
C CYS A 138 -5.13 14.14 20.82
N LYS A 139 -5.05 12.82 20.79
CA LYS A 139 -3.80 12.11 21.05
C LYS A 139 -3.01 12.08 19.74
N ALA A 140 -1.81 12.67 19.74
CA ALA A 140 -0.91 12.55 18.61
C ALA A 140 -0.06 11.29 18.74
N THR A 141 0.04 10.59 17.63
CA THR A 141 0.88 9.42 17.50
C THR A 141 1.61 9.47 16.17
N GLN A 142 2.75 8.82 16.09
CA GLN A 142 3.52 8.72 14.85
C GLN A 142 3.99 7.30 14.66
N LEU A 143 3.91 6.79 13.44
CA LEU A 143 4.31 5.42 13.15
C LEU A 143 5.77 5.19 13.58
N LYS A 144 6.07 4.09 14.28
CA LYS A 144 7.46 3.79 14.67
C LYS A 144 8.35 3.72 13.44
N GLN A 145 9.59 4.20 13.56
CA GLN A 145 10.57 4.00 12.50
C GLN A 145 10.97 2.52 12.49
N VAL A 146 11.27 1.99 11.32
CA VAL A 146 11.84 0.64 11.20
C VAL A 146 13.31 0.80 10.85
N ILE A 147 14.19 0.13 11.59
CA ILE A 147 15.61 0.03 11.26
C ILE A 147 15.96 -1.41 10.92
N LEU A 148 17.07 -1.59 10.22
CA LEU A 148 17.65 -2.90 10.00
C LEU A 148 18.56 -3.28 11.17
N ARG A 149 18.34 -4.47 11.72
CA ARG A 149 19.21 -5.09 12.73
C ARG A 149 19.81 -6.36 12.20
N GLN A 150 20.90 -6.77 12.82
CA GLN A 150 21.55 -8.04 12.56
C GLN A 150 21.67 -8.78 13.89
N ASP A 151 21.27 -10.05 13.91
CA ASP A 151 21.43 -10.90 15.09
C ASP A 151 22.84 -11.52 15.17
N GLU A 152 23.07 -12.32 16.22
CA GLU A 152 24.33 -13.03 16.44
C GLU A 152 24.65 -14.08 15.36
N GLN A 153 23.65 -14.53 14.59
CA GLN A 153 23.78 -15.50 13.51
C GLN A 153 23.96 -14.83 12.13
N ASN A 154 24.11 -13.51 12.09
CA ASN A 154 24.18 -12.68 10.89
C ASN A 154 22.88 -12.61 10.08
N PHE A 155 21.74 -12.90 10.69
CA PHE A 155 20.44 -12.69 10.06
C PHE A 155 20.02 -11.22 10.18
N VAL A 156 19.71 -10.59 9.06
CA VAL A 156 19.22 -9.21 9.02
C VAL A 156 17.69 -9.20 9.11
N TYR A 157 17.13 -8.37 9.98
CA TYR A 157 15.70 -8.24 10.20
C TYR A 157 15.26 -6.80 10.48
N TYR A 158 13.96 -6.54 10.36
CA TYR A 158 13.36 -5.25 10.68
C TYR A 158 13.05 -5.15 12.17
N GLU A 159 13.48 -4.05 12.78
CA GLU A 159 13.13 -3.72 14.16
C GLU A 159 12.38 -2.37 14.20
N PRO A 160 11.13 -2.34 14.68
CA PRO A 160 10.46 -1.10 15.01
C PRO A 160 11.13 -0.46 16.23
N VAL A 161 11.59 0.78 16.09
CA VAL A 161 12.27 1.51 17.17
C VAL A 161 11.40 2.62 17.74
N GLU A 162 11.46 2.75 19.06
CA GLU A 162 10.93 3.91 19.75
C GLU A 162 11.83 5.12 19.46
N GLY A 163 11.18 6.22 19.08
CA GLY A 163 11.86 7.45 18.71
C GLY A 163 11.15 8.66 19.27
N GLY A 164 11.85 9.79 19.27
CA GLY A 164 11.26 11.09 19.52
C GLY A 164 10.37 11.55 18.36
N TYR A 165 9.73 12.71 18.54
CA TYR A 165 8.98 13.37 17.49
C TYR A 165 9.87 13.71 16.29
N ASP A 166 9.46 13.28 15.10
CA ASP A 166 10.09 13.62 13.82
C ASP A 166 9.09 14.42 12.98
N ASP A 167 9.37 15.70 12.74
CA ASP A 167 8.49 16.63 12.03
C ASP A 167 8.46 16.39 10.51
N ALA A 168 9.44 15.66 9.97
CA ALA A 168 9.47 15.26 8.57
C ALA A 168 8.62 14.01 8.29
N ARG A 169 7.97 13.44 9.31
CA ARG A 169 7.19 12.20 9.21
C ARG A 169 5.72 12.42 9.54
N GLU A 170 4.88 11.67 8.85
CA GLU A 170 3.42 11.70 9.09
C GLU A 170 3.09 11.36 10.55
N HIS A 171 2.05 12.00 11.07
CA HIS A 171 1.49 11.70 12.38
C HIS A 171 -0.03 11.59 12.28
N PHE A 172 -0.59 10.84 13.21
CA PHE A 172 -2.00 10.52 13.30
C PHE A 172 -2.56 11.15 14.56
N LEU A 173 -3.68 11.86 14.39
CA LEU A 173 -4.46 12.40 15.49
C LEU A 173 -5.64 11.45 15.75
N GLU A 174 -5.69 10.95 16.98
CA GLU A 174 -6.82 10.17 17.49
C GLU A 174 -7.68 11.11 18.35
N GLU A 175 -8.92 11.38 17.92
CA GLU A 175 -9.89 12.10 18.75
C GLU A 175 -10.40 11.19 19.86
N VAL A 176 -10.00 11.50 21.09
CA VAL A 176 -10.17 10.63 22.27
C VAL A 176 -11.65 10.29 22.56
N GLU A 177 -12.58 11.18 22.18
CA GLU A 177 -14.02 11.00 22.45
C GLU A 177 -14.74 10.14 21.40
N LEU A 178 -14.20 10.00 20.18
CA LEU A 178 -14.87 9.34 19.05
C LEU A 178 -14.13 8.09 18.55
N GLY A 179 -12.88 7.87 18.96
CA GLY A 179 -12.06 6.75 18.47
C GLY A 179 -11.76 6.82 16.96
N LEU A 180 -11.99 7.98 16.34
CA LEU A 180 -11.73 8.23 14.93
C LEU A 180 -10.27 8.63 14.74
N TRP A 181 -9.62 7.97 13.78
CA TRP A 181 -8.26 8.25 13.37
C TRP A 181 -8.29 9.18 12.16
N GLN A 182 -7.69 10.36 12.29
CA GLN A 182 -7.49 11.28 11.18
C GLN A 182 -5.98 11.44 10.93
N CYS A 183 -5.56 11.20 9.68
CA CYS A 183 -4.20 11.46 9.26
C CYS A 183 -4.02 12.96 9.03
N TYR A 184 -3.06 13.56 9.71
CA TYR A 184 -2.70 14.96 9.52
C TYR A 184 -1.26 15.02 9.01
N GLN A 185 -1.08 15.50 7.78
CA GLN A 185 0.22 15.94 7.29
C GLN A 185 0.37 17.43 7.62
N PHE A 186 1.38 17.81 8.41
CA PHE A 186 1.87 19.18 8.35
C PHE A 186 2.68 19.35 7.06
N PRO A 187 2.66 20.55 6.45
CA PRO A 187 3.23 20.75 5.12
C PRO A 187 4.76 20.76 5.18
N ALA A 188 5.38 19.62 4.94
CA ALA A 188 6.76 19.54 4.43
C ALA A 188 7.01 18.18 3.76
N GLY A 189 6.86 18.15 2.43
CA GLY A 189 7.56 17.28 1.47
C GLY A 189 7.77 15.79 1.79
N CYS A 190 7.07 14.94 1.01
CA CYS A 190 7.23 13.48 0.82
C CYS A 190 6.55 12.61 1.92
N HIS A 191 5.55 11.75 1.70
CA HIS A 191 5.09 10.91 0.59
C HIS A 191 3.56 10.79 0.59
N PRO A 192 2.92 10.32 -0.51
CA PRO A 192 1.50 10.01 -0.50
C PRO A 192 1.28 8.54 -0.12
N CYS A 193 0.81 8.22 1.10
CA CYS A 193 0.00 7.03 1.33
C CYS A 193 -0.64 6.94 2.73
N TRP A 194 -1.82 7.57 2.89
CA TRP A 194 -3.07 6.94 3.39
C TRP A 194 -4.17 8.01 3.26
N GLN A 195 -5.09 7.83 2.31
CA GLN A 195 -6.34 8.58 2.28
C GLN A 195 -7.43 7.63 2.80
N PRO A 196 -8.09 7.92 3.94
CA PRO A 196 -9.32 7.22 4.28
C PRO A 196 -10.32 7.49 3.15
N GLY A 197 -10.96 6.44 2.66
CA GLY A 197 -11.76 6.46 1.44
C GLY A 197 -12.68 7.67 1.35
N GLU A 198 -12.46 8.48 0.31
CA GLU A 198 -13.55 9.28 -0.24
C GLU A 198 -14.55 8.29 -0.86
N GLU A 199 -15.66 8.07 -0.15
CA GLU A 199 -16.85 7.45 -0.75
C GLU A 199 -17.25 8.27 -1.99
N GLN A 200 -17.19 7.64 -3.17
CA GLN A 200 -17.82 8.14 -4.40
C GLN A 200 -19.18 7.49 -4.62
#